data_AF-A0AAD4HTG9-F1
#
_entry.id   AF-A0AAD4HTG9-F1
#
_cell.length_a   1.000
_cell.length_b   1.000
_cell.length_c   1.000
_cell.angle_alpha   90.00
_cell.angle_beta   90.00
_cell.angle_gamma   90.00
#
_symmetry.space_group_name_H-M   'P 1'
#
loop_
_entity.id
_entity.type
_entity.pdbx_description
1 polymer ?
#
loop_
_entity_poly.entity_id
_entity_poly.type
_entity_poly.pdbx_seq_one_letter_code
_entity_poly.pdbx_strand_id
1 'polypeptide(L)'
;MSQAVGNTALAYARVWHHVNASDRVLGKLAERIALVLMGKHKPIYDKSLDCGDYVVVTNAKHIKVTGRKDEQLVYRKHTMFPGGLKETEYKDMMEKKPYEIIRHAVSGMLPKNKLRERRLERLKVFGGSNMGIYRGNILKRWEDGTLTEDYILKLDPKNRMKAKAK
;
A
#
# COMPACT_ATOMS: atom_id res chain seq x y z
N MET A 1 30.11 -16.93 1.49
CA MET A 1 29.99 -15.75 0.60
C MET A 1 29.39 -16.05 -0.77
N SER A 2 29.46 -17.28 -1.31
CA SER A 2 28.98 -17.61 -2.66
C SER A 2 27.50 -17.25 -2.94
N GLN A 3 26.58 -17.44 -1.98
CA GLN A 3 25.15 -17.19 -2.19
C GLN A 3 24.77 -15.71 -2.41
N ALA A 4 25.63 -14.77 -2.03
CA ALA A 4 25.37 -13.33 -2.16
C ALA A 4 26.00 -12.72 -3.43
N VAL A 5 26.83 -13.49 -4.16
CA VAL A 5 27.56 -13.01 -5.33
C VAL A 5 26.75 -13.35 -6.58
N GLY A 6 26.28 -12.31 -7.30
CA GLY A 6 25.48 -12.47 -8.51
C GLY A 6 24.68 -11.21 -8.84
N ASN A 7 23.83 -11.28 -9.86
CA ASN A 7 22.95 -10.17 -10.23
C ASN A 7 21.81 -10.04 -9.21
N THR A 8 21.90 -9.03 -8.34
CA THR A 8 20.91 -8.78 -7.27
C THR A 8 19.85 -7.74 -7.64
N ALA A 9 19.91 -7.16 -8.84
CA ALA A 9 19.04 -6.04 -9.25
C ALA A 9 17.55 -6.37 -9.12
N LEU A 10 17.15 -7.59 -9.50
CA LEU A 10 15.75 -8.03 -9.42
C LEU A 10 15.27 -8.18 -7.96
N ALA A 11 16.15 -8.60 -7.05
CA ALA A 11 15.78 -8.77 -5.64
C ALA A 11 15.49 -7.41 -4.97
N TYR A 12 16.26 -6.38 -5.30
CA TYR A 12 16.07 -5.01 -4.80
C TYR A 12 15.01 -4.21 -5.58
N ALA A 13 14.52 -4.72 -6.71
CA ALA A 13 13.47 -4.06 -7.47
C ALA A 13 12.22 -3.86 -6.60
N ARG A 14 11.62 -2.68 -6.70
CA ARG A 14 10.42 -2.33 -5.95
C ARG A 14 9.19 -2.72 -6.75
N VAL A 15 8.42 -3.63 -6.19
CA VAL A 15 7.22 -4.16 -6.81
C VAL A 15 5.99 -3.39 -6.32
N TRP A 16 4.92 -3.36 -7.11
CA TRP A 16 3.65 -2.74 -6.75
C TRP A 16 2.62 -3.80 -6.40
N HIS A 17 2.22 -3.84 -5.12
CA HIS A 17 1.18 -4.75 -4.64
C HIS A 17 -0.16 -4.04 -4.60
N HIS A 18 -1.24 -4.76 -4.89
CA HIS A 18 -2.61 -4.28 -4.77
C HIS A 18 -3.34 -5.02 -3.66
N VAL A 19 -4.11 -4.28 -2.85
CA VAL A 19 -4.94 -4.84 -1.78
C VAL A 19 -6.32 -4.18 -1.78
N ASN A 20 -7.36 -5.01 -1.71
CA ASN A 20 -8.72 -4.55 -1.45
C ASN A 20 -8.99 -4.54 0.07
N ALA A 21 -9.37 -3.37 0.61
CA ALA A 21 -9.63 -3.18 2.03
C ALA A 21 -11.05 -3.60 2.46
N SER A 22 -11.96 -3.88 1.53
CA SER A 22 -13.33 -4.29 1.84
C SER A 22 -13.33 -5.50 2.78
N ASP A 23 -14.11 -5.40 3.85
CA ASP A 23 -14.33 -6.46 4.85
C ASP A 23 -13.08 -6.93 5.61
N ARG A 24 -11.95 -6.22 5.44
CA ARG A 24 -10.72 -6.51 6.18
C ARG A 24 -10.69 -5.77 7.50
N VAL A 25 -10.13 -6.42 8.53
CA VAL A 25 -9.91 -5.79 9.83
C VAL A 25 -8.71 -4.83 9.74
N LEU A 26 -8.91 -3.56 10.11
CA LEU A 26 -7.92 -2.48 10.01
C LEU A 26 -6.53 -2.86 10.53
N GLY A 27 -6.46 -3.37 11.76
CA GLY A 27 -5.17 -3.70 12.40
C GLY A 27 -4.40 -4.80 11.66
N LYS A 28 -5.07 -5.91 11.34
CA LYS A 28 -4.47 -7.05 10.63
C LYS A 28 -4.02 -6.66 9.21
N LEU A 29 -4.80 -5.81 8.55
CA LEU A 29 -4.43 -5.26 7.24
C LEU A 29 -3.19 -4.36 7.36
N ALA A 30 -3.20 -3.43 8.31
CA ALA A 30 -2.11 -2.48 8.52
C ALA A 30 -0.77 -3.17 8.85
N GLU A 31 -0.81 -4.22 9.67
CA GLU A 31 0.36 -5.05 10.00
C GLU A 31 0.99 -5.66 8.75
N ARG A 32 0.18 -6.34 7.92
CA ARG A 32 0.65 -6.96 6.67
C ARG A 32 1.21 -5.92 5.70
N ILE A 33 0.55 -4.78 5.57
CA ILE A 33 1.04 -3.67 4.74
C ILE A 33 2.40 -3.19 5.27
N ALA A 34 2.55 -2.99 6.58
CA ALA A 34 3.80 -2.52 7.16
C ALA A 34 4.97 -3.50 6.90
N LEU A 35 4.73 -4.82 6.96
CA LEU A 35 5.73 -5.83 6.60
C LEU A 35 6.22 -5.67 5.16
N VAL A 36 5.29 -5.47 4.21
CA VAL A 36 5.60 -5.28 2.78
C VAL A 36 6.34 -3.96 2.54
N LEU A 37 5.93 -2.87 3.20
CA LEU A 37 6.59 -1.57 3.10
C LEU A 37 8.01 -1.60 3.67
N MET A 38 8.26 -2.38 4.73
CA MET A 38 9.60 -2.61 5.27
C MET A 38 10.46 -3.52 4.39
N GLY A 39 9.84 -4.39 3.59
CA GLY A 39 10.54 -5.39 2.79
C GLY A 39 10.82 -6.70 3.51
N LYS A 40 10.23 -6.93 4.69
CA LYS A 40 10.46 -8.13 5.51
C LYS A 40 10.00 -9.44 4.85
N HIS A 41 9.19 -9.35 3.80
CA HIS A 41 8.79 -10.48 2.97
C HIS A 41 9.89 -10.93 1.99
N LYS A 42 10.91 -10.10 1.75
CA LYS A 42 12.04 -10.46 0.89
C LYS A 42 13.15 -11.11 1.72
N PRO A 43 13.76 -12.21 1.25
CA PRO A 43 14.84 -12.88 1.99
C PRO A 43 16.12 -12.04 2.07
N ILE A 44 16.26 -11.04 1.20
CA ILE A 44 17.36 -10.06 1.19
C ILE A 44 17.17 -8.90 2.19
N TYR A 45 16.14 -8.97 3.05
CA TYR A 45 15.84 -7.90 3.99
C TYR A 45 17.01 -7.64 4.94
N ASP A 46 17.38 -6.38 5.04
CA ASP A 46 18.27 -5.88 6.07
C ASP A 46 17.66 -4.65 6.76
N LYS A 47 17.96 -4.48 8.06
CA LYS A 47 17.41 -3.39 8.86
C LYS A 47 17.95 -2.02 8.45
N SER A 48 19.20 -1.95 7.97
CA SER A 48 19.86 -0.70 7.57
C SER A 48 19.38 -0.22 6.20
N LEU A 49 18.99 -1.15 5.33
CA LEU A 49 18.56 -0.87 3.96
C LEU A 49 17.04 -0.70 3.84
N ASP A 50 16.61 0.08 2.84
CA ASP A 50 15.21 0.25 2.50
C ASP A 50 14.85 -0.49 1.20
N CYS A 51 14.56 -1.78 1.30
CA CYS A 51 14.29 -2.68 0.16
C CYS A 51 12.79 -3.02 -0.05
N GLY A 52 11.89 -2.36 0.70
CA GLY A 52 10.46 -2.66 0.63
C GLY A 52 9.75 -2.22 -0.64
N ASP A 53 8.50 -2.65 -0.75
CA ASP A 53 7.71 -2.48 -1.97
C ASP A 53 6.68 -1.34 -1.88
N TYR A 54 5.96 -1.08 -2.98
CA TYR A 54 4.80 -0.19 -3.02
C TYR A 54 3.53 -0.99 -2.71
N VAL A 55 2.58 -0.33 -2.05
CA VAL A 55 1.28 -0.93 -1.74
C VAL A 55 0.18 0.04 -2.11
N VAL A 56 -0.73 -0.41 -2.97
CA VAL A 56 -1.93 0.31 -3.39
C VAL A 56 -3.14 -0.34 -2.72
N VAL A 57 -3.80 0.41 -1.85
CA VAL A 57 -5.01 -0.02 -1.15
C VAL A 57 -6.22 0.64 -1.77
N THR A 58 -7.28 -0.12 -2.00
CA THR A 58 -8.56 0.35 -2.54
C THR A 58 -9.71 0.04 -1.59
N ASN A 59 -10.85 0.71 -1.80
CA ASN A 59 -12.07 0.54 -1.01
C ASN A 59 -11.84 0.78 0.49
N ALA A 60 -11.00 1.77 0.85
CA ALA A 60 -10.72 2.09 2.25
C ALA A 60 -11.99 2.49 3.05
N LYS A 61 -13.04 2.95 2.37
CA LYS A 61 -14.37 3.24 2.96
C LYS A 61 -15.09 2.00 3.51
N HIS A 62 -14.65 0.80 3.18
CA HIS A 62 -15.27 -0.45 3.62
C HIS A 62 -14.38 -1.25 4.58
N ILE A 63 -13.39 -0.59 5.19
CA ILE A 63 -12.54 -1.21 6.20
C ILE A 63 -13.35 -1.49 7.48
N LYS A 64 -13.15 -2.65 8.10
CA LYS A 64 -13.81 -3.04 9.34
C LYS A 64 -12.93 -2.77 10.55
N VAL A 65 -13.57 -2.32 11.63
CA VAL A 65 -12.97 -2.24 12.97
C VAL A 65 -13.81 -3.13 13.89
N THR A 66 -13.15 -3.82 14.81
CA THR A 66 -13.80 -4.80 15.71
C THR A 66 -14.24 -4.15 17.02
N GLY A 67 -15.34 -4.63 17.62
CA GLY A 67 -15.87 -4.12 18.89
C GLY A 67 -16.61 -2.78 18.71
N ARG A 68 -16.61 -1.93 19.74
CA ARG A 68 -17.21 -0.58 19.73
C ARG A 68 -16.22 0.53 19.35
N LYS A 69 -15.19 0.18 18.60
CA LYS A 69 -14.07 1.09 18.27
C LYS A 69 -14.47 2.15 17.25
N ASP A 70 -15.46 1.86 16.43
CA ASP A 70 -16.08 2.81 15.52
C ASP A 70 -16.67 4.03 16.25
N GLU A 71 -17.16 3.85 17.47
CA GLU A 71 -17.70 4.92 18.32
C GLU A 71 -16.66 5.52 19.27
N GLN A 72 -15.74 4.70 19.77
CA GLN A 72 -14.80 5.12 20.83
C GLN A 72 -13.48 5.67 20.30
N LEU A 73 -13.11 5.38 19.06
CA LEU A 73 -11.79 5.74 18.55
C LEU A 73 -11.77 7.23 18.15
N VAL A 74 -10.92 7.98 18.85
CA VAL A 74 -10.69 9.41 18.62
C VAL A 74 -9.24 9.64 18.19
N TYR A 75 -9.06 10.30 17.05
CA TYR A 75 -7.76 10.72 16.55
C TYR A 75 -7.40 12.08 17.10
N ARG A 76 -6.26 12.16 17.79
CA ARG A 76 -5.78 13.38 18.46
C ARG A 76 -4.54 13.94 17.76
N LYS A 77 -4.49 15.25 17.64
CA LYS A 77 -3.28 16.00 17.24
C LYS A 77 -3.18 17.28 18.07
N HIS A 78 -1.96 17.70 18.38
CA HIS A 78 -1.70 18.89 19.17
C HIS A 78 -0.77 19.84 18.40
N THR A 79 -1.04 21.15 18.46
CA THR A 79 -0.24 22.16 17.75
C THR A 79 0.93 22.70 18.58
N MET A 80 1.13 22.21 19.81
CA MET A 80 2.11 22.67 20.80
C MET A 80 1.79 24.03 21.46
N PHE A 81 0.64 24.63 21.17
CA PHE A 81 0.12 25.80 21.91
C PHE A 81 -0.90 25.36 22.97
N PRO A 82 -0.99 26.03 24.13
CA PRO A 82 -2.05 25.79 25.11
C PRO A 82 -3.45 25.87 24.46
N GLY A 83 -4.30 24.88 24.69
CA GLY A 83 -5.62 24.77 24.04
C GLY A 83 -5.58 24.27 22.58
N GLY A 84 -4.40 23.94 22.05
CA GLY A 84 -4.19 23.49 20.66
C GLY A 84 -4.54 22.03 20.37
N LEU A 85 -5.30 21.36 21.25
CA LEU A 85 -5.73 19.98 21.06
C LEU A 85 -6.85 19.93 20.02
N LYS A 86 -6.66 19.11 18.98
CA LYS A 86 -7.67 18.83 17.97
C LYS A 86 -7.99 17.34 18.00
N GLU A 87 -9.26 17.05 18.17
CA GLU A 87 -9.80 15.69 18.18
C GLU A 87 -10.65 15.47 16.94
N THR A 88 -10.68 14.25 16.43
CA THR A 88 -11.53 13.87 15.30
C THR A 88 -12.00 12.46 15.54
N GLU A 89 -13.31 12.27 15.62
CA GLU A 89 -13.91 10.96 15.81
C GLU A 89 -13.68 10.07 14.59
N TYR A 90 -13.72 8.75 14.80
CA TYR A 90 -13.56 7.79 13.72
C TYR A 90 -14.63 7.95 12.63
N LYS A 91 -15.90 8.18 13.01
CA LYS A 91 -17.01 8.39 12.07
C LYS A 91 -16.73 9.58 11.14
N ASP A 92 -16.38 10.73 11.73
CA ASP A 92 -16.00 11.93 10.97
C ASP A 92 -14.81 11.71 10.05
N MET A 93 -13.79 10.99 10.52
CA MET A 93 -12.60 10.70 9.71
C MET A 93 -12.96 9.76 8.55
N MET A 94 -13.84 8.80 8.76
CA MET A 94 -14.29 7.84 7.76
C MET A 94 -15.09 8.52 6.64
N GLU A 95 -15.90 9.52 6.99
CA GLU A 95 -16.65 10.32 6.02
C GLU A 95 -15.75 11.26 5.22
N LYS A 96 -14.92 12.05 5.91
CA LYS A 96 -14.12 13.11 5.28
C LYS A 96 -12.88 12.57 4.58
N LYS A 97 -12.14 11.67 5.23
CA LYS A 97 -10.80 11.21 4.82
C LYS A 97 -10.56 9.74 5.20
N PRO A 98 -11.29 8.79 4.61
CA PRO A 98 -11.18 7.36 4.94
C PRO A 98 -9.78 6.78 4.69
N TYR A 99 -9.02 7.38 3.77
CA TYR A 99 -7.66 6.98 3.46
C TYR A 99 -6.66 7.25 4.60
N GLU A 100 -6.91 8.27 5.43
CA GLU A 100 -6.04 8.61 6.56
C GLU A 100 -6.10 7.55 7.66
N ILE A 101 -7.24 6.87 7.83
CA ILE A 101 -7.42 5.82 8.85
C ILE A 101 -6.39 4.70 8.67
N ILE A 102 -6.26 4.19 7.44
CA ILE A 102 -5.28 3.15 7.10
C ILE A 102 -3.87 3.71 7.18
N ARG A 103 -3.64 4.94 6.70
CA ARG A 103 -2.33 5.59 6.76
C ARG A 103 -1.83 5.77 8.19
N HIS A 104 -2.69 6.20 9.12
CA HIS A 104 -2.38 6.33 10.54
C HIS A 104 -2.05 4.98 11.18
N ALA A 105 -2.85 3.95 10.91
CA ALA A 105 -2.61 2.60 11.43
C ALA A 105 -1.25 2.06 10.96
N VAL A 106 -0.96 2.14 9.66
CA VAL A 106 0.33 1.69 9.10
C VAL A 106 1.50 2.53 9.61
N SER A 107 1.32 3.84 9.70
CA SER A 107 2.33 4.77 10.25
C SER A 107 2.68 4.47 11.70
N GLY A 108 1.72 3.94 12.47
CA GLY A 108 1.91 3.40 13.81
C GLY A 108 2.81 2.18 13.84
N MET A 109 2.60 1.24 12.90
CA MET A 109 3.33 -0.03 12.79
C MET A 109 4.76 0.09 12.24
N LEU A 110 5.10 1.21 11.59
CA LEU A 110 6.45 1.42 11.05
C LEU A 110 7.45 1.86 12.14
N PRO A 111 8.71 1.36 12.10
CA PRO A 111 9.77 1.79 13.01
C PRO A 111 9.98 3.30 12.99
N LYS A 112 10.20 3.93 14.15
CA LYS A 112 10.40 5.38 14.26
C LYS A 112 11.85 5.74 13.91
N ASN A 113 12.13 5.91 12.63
CA ASN A 113 13.45 6.30 12.12
C ASN A 113 13.32 7.12 10.82
N LYS A 114 14.46 7.56 10.25
CA LYS A 114 14.52 8.34 8.99
C LYS A 114 13.93 7.62 7.77
N LEU A 115 13.80 6.30 7.79
CA LEU A 115 13.21 5.52 6.70
C LEU A 115 11.68 5.50 6.75
N ARG A 116 11.08 5.88 7.89
CA ARG A 116 9.64 5.79 8.11
C ARG A 116 8.82 6.58 7.09
N GLU A 117 9.21 7.83 6.83
CA GLU A 117 8.48 8.71 5.91
C GLU A 117 8.52 8.16 4.49
N ARG A 118 9.71 7.79 4.01
CA ARG A 118 9.90 7.14 2.70
C ARG A 118 9.13 5.83 2.56
N ARG A 119 9.03 5.03 3.63
CA ARG A 119 8.21 3.81 3.67
C ARG A 119 6.72 4.14 3.58
N LEU A 120 6.27 5.15 4.32
CA LEU A 120 4.86 5.54 4.35
C LEU A 120 4.42 6.18 3.03
N GLU A 121 5.29 6.93 2.35
CA GLU A 121 5.01 7.53 1.04
C GLU A 121 4.71 6.49 -0.05
N ARG A 122 5.26 5.28 0.08
CA ARG A 122 5.02 4.16 -0.85
C ARG A 122 3.66 3.53 -0.67
N LEU A 123 2.95 3.82 0.43
CA LEU A 123 1.57 3.45 0.62
C LEU A 123 0.65 4.43 -0.11
N LYS A 124 -0.13 3.93 -1.06
CA LYS A 124 -1.16 4.69 -1.77
C LYS A 124 -2.53 4.14 -1.37
N VAL A 125 -3.39 4.96 -0.80
CA VAL A 125 -4.70 4.53 -0.28
C VAL A 125 -5.80 5.31 -0.99
N PHE A 126 -6.80 4.58 -1.48
CA PHE A 126 -7.97 5.12 -2.16
C PHE A 126 -9.25 4.73 -1.43
N GLY A 127 -10.16 5.70 -1.28
CA GLY A 127 -11.45 5.48 -0.63
C GLY A 127 -12.36 4.52 -1.41
N GLY A 128 -12.34 4.58 -2.74
CA GLY A 128 -13.13 3.72 -3.62
C GLY A 128 -12.27 2.76 -4.44
N SER A 129 -12.87 2.21 -5.51
CA SER A 129 -12.21 1.23 -6.37
C SER A 129 -11.27 1.84 -7.41
N ASN A 130 -11.34 3.16 -7.61
CA ASN A 130 -10.48 3.86 -8.57
C ASN A 130 -9.05 4.02 -8.01
N MET A 131 -8.09 3.39 -8.69
CA MET A 131 -6.66 3.41 -8.35
C MET A 131 -5.88 4.52 -9.07
N GLY A 132 -6.54 5.29 -9.92
CA GLY A 132 -5.92 6.33 -10.75
C GLY A 132 -4.78 5.79 -11.61
N ILE A 133 -3.68 6.55 -11.67
CA ILE A 133 -2.50 6.25 -12.50
C ILE A 133 -1.78 4.95 -12.11
N TYR A 134 -1.98 4.44 -10.90
CA TYR A 134 -1.21 3.29 -10.40
C TYR A 134 -1.70 1.95 -10.94
N ARG A 135 -2.89 1.89 -11.56
CA ARG A 135 -3.45 0.65 -12.11
C ARG A 135 -2.52 -0.04 -13.12
N GLY A 136 -1.76 0.73 -13.90
CA GLY A 136 -0.81 0.21 -14.87
C GLY A 136 0.46 -0.38 -14.26
N ASN A 137 0.82 0.03 -13.04
CA ASN A 137 2.09 -0.32 -12.40
C ASN A 137 2.00 -1.58 -11.55
N ILE A 138 0.79 -1.99 -11.17
CA ILE A 138 0.56 -3.16 -10.29
C ILE A 138 1.20 -4.40 -10.91
N LEU A 139 1.88 -5.18 -10.07
CA LEU A 139 2.47 -6.44 -10.47
C LEU A 139 1.41 -7.36 -11.06
N LYS A 140 1.76 -7.93 -12.20
CA LYS A 140 0.91 -8.78 -13.01
C LYS A 140 1.59 -10.12 -13.15
N ARG A 141 0.89 -11.19 -12.76
CA ARG A 141 1.39 -12.57 -12.80
C ARG A 141 0.45 -13.46 -13.60
N TRP A 142 1.04 -14.40 -14.34
CA TRP A 142 0.31 -15.40 -15.13
C TRP A 142 -0.47 -16.34 -14.21
N GLU A 143 0.15 -16.73 -13.10
CA GLU A 143 -0.37 -17.68 -12.10
C GLU A 143 -1.68 -17.19 -11.46
N ASP A 144 -1.80 -15.89 -11.18
CA ASP A 144 -2.92 -15.32 -10.43
C ASP A 144 -4.08 -14.88 -11.33
N GLY A 145 -4.00 -15.08 -12.66
CA GLY A 145 -5.01 -14.60 -13.62
C GLY A 145 -5.13 -13.06 -13.69
N THR A 146 -4.19 -12.33 -13.07
CA THR A 146 -4.15 -10.86 -13.07
C THR A 146 -3.63 -10.29 -14.39
N LEU A 147 -2.93 -11.11 -15.17
CA LEU A 147 -2.65 -10.88 -16.59
C LEU A 147 -3.89 -11.25 -17.40
N THR A 148 -4.66 -10.24 -17.81
CA THR A 148 -5.75 -10.46 -18.77
C THR A 148 -5.18 -10.78 -20.15
N GLU A 149 -5.83 -11.70 -20.88
CA GLU A 149 -5.46 -12.08 -22.26
C GLU A 149 -5.36 -10.85 -23.19
N ASP A 150 -6.24 -9.86 -23.00
CA ASP A 150 -6.19 -8.58 -23.71
C ASP A 150 -4.88 -7.80 -23.53
N TYR A 151 -4.24 -7.95 -22.36
CA TYR A 151 -2.96 -7.29 -22.07
C TYR A 151 -1.81 -8.00 -22.76
N ILE A 152 -1.89 -9.33 -22.85
CA ILE A 152 -0.91 -10.19 -23.52
C ILE A 152 -0.95 -9.91 -25.04
N LEU A 153 -2.15 -9.87 -25.62
CA LEU A 153 -2.35 -9.53 -27.04
C LEU A 153 -1.85 -8.14 -27.42
N LYS A 154 -1.86 -7.17 -26.49
CA LYS A 154 -1.31 -5.81 -26.68
C LYS A 154 0.21 -5.74 -26.56
N LEU A 155 0.83 -6.66 -25.82
CA LEU A 155 2.28 -6.74 -25.65
C LEU A 155 2.96 -7.49 -26.81
N ASP A 156 2.21 -8.35 -27.50
CA ASP A 156 2.71 -9.16 -28.62
C ASP A 156 3.06 -8.26 -29.84
N PRO A 157 4.34 -8.20 -30.28
CA PRO A 157 4.80 -7.27 -31.32
C PRO A 157 4.08 -7.44 -32.67
N LYS A 158 3.56 -8.64 -32.98
CA LYS A 158 2.84 -8.92 -34.24
C LYS A 158 1.49 -8.21 -34.35
N ASN A 159 0.78 -7.98 -33.23
CA ASN A 159 -0.54 -7.33 -33.23
C ASN A 159 -0.45 -5.79 -33.17
N ARG A 160 0.65 -5.24 -32.63
CA ARG A 160 0.93 -3.79 -32.62
C ARG A 160 1.04 -3.18 -34.02
N MET A 161 1.55 -3.95 -35.01
CA MET A 161 1.68 -3.48 -36.39
C MET A 161 0.33 -3.41 -37.13
N LYS A 162 -0.62 -4.31 -36.83
CA LYS A 162 -1.97 -4.29 -37.41
C LYS A 162 -2.84 -3.15 -36.85
N ALA A 163 -2.64 -2.75 -35.60
CA ALA A 163 -3.38 -1.66 -34.96
C ALA A 163 -2.91 -0.24 -35.37
N LYS A 164 -1.72 -0.11 -35.98
CA LYS A 164 -1.21 1.15 -36.54
C LYS A 164 -1.48 1.30 -38.06
N ALA A 165 -1.94 0.23 -38.70
CA ALA A 165 -2.22 0.19 -40.14
C ALA A 165 -3.69 0.46 -40.48
N LYS A 166 -4.46 0.95 -39.50
CA LYS A 166 -5.88 1.29 -39.60
C LYS A 166 -6.09 2.66 -38.94
#